data_AF-A0A939WWH1-F1
#
_entry.id   AF-A0A939WWH1-F1
#
_cell.length_a   1.000
_cell.length_b   1.000
_cell.length_c   1.000
_cell.angle_alpha   90.00
_cell.angle_beta   90.00
_cell.angle_gamma   90.00
#
_symmetry.space_group_name_H-M   'P 1'
#
loop_
_entity.id
_entity.type
_entity.pdbx_description
1 polymer ?
#
loop_
_entity_poly.entity_id
_entity_poly.type
_entity_poly.pdbx_seq_one_letter_code
_entity_poly.pdbx_strand_id
1 'polypeptide(L)' 'ISRYIYTGLQGGSIMKGWMKHENEMICCCSDGTRPVIFKVERIDEE' A
#
# COMPACT_ATOMS: atom_id res chain seq x y z
N ILE A 1 -15.33 -12.36 -4.10
CA ILE A 1 -14.55 -11.11 -4.19
C ILE A 1 -14.85 -10.33 -2.91
N SER A 2 -13.92 -10.35 -1.95
CA SER A 2 -14.06 -9.56 -0.73
C SER A 2 -14.07 -8.07 -1.09
N ARG A 3 -14.99 -7.29 -0.53
CA ARG A 3 -15.15 -5.84 -0.80
C ARG A 3 -14.22 -4.97 0.04
N TYR A 4 -13.29 -5.57 0.76
CA TYR A 4 -12.39 -4.89 1.68
C TYR A 4 -10.96 -5.13 1.23
N ILE A 5 -10.27 -4.03 0.87
CA ILE A 5 -8.82 -4.06 0.69
C ILE A 5 -8.20 -4.13 2.07
N TYR A 6 -7.87 -5.34 2.51
CA TYR A 6 -7.00 -5.54 3.66
C TYR A 6 -5.58 -5.26 3.22
N THR A 7 -5.18 -3.98 3.25
CA THR A 7 -3.77 -3.64 3.35
C THR A 7 -3.35 -4.06 4.75
N GLY A 8 -2.74 -5.25 4.83
CA GLY A 8 -1.99 -5.63 6.01
C GLY A 8 -0.89 -4.59 6.18
N LEU A 9 -1.16 -3.59 7.01
CA LEU A 9 -0.23 -2.59 7.54
C LEU A 9 0.83 -3.27 8.44
N GLN A 10 1.27 -4.46 8.05
CA GLN A 10 2.37 -5.22 8.62
C GLN A 10 3.70 -4.84 7.96
N GLY A 11 3.66 -4.02 6.90
CA GLY A 11 4.82 -3.33 6.37
C GLY A 11 5.03 -2.04 7.13
N GLY A 12 5.82 -2.09 8.22
CA GLY A 12 6.40 -0.89 8.81
C GLY A 12 7.36 -0.18 7.84
N SER A 13 8.45 0.39 8.36
CA SER A 13 9.48 1.17 7.64
C SER A 13 10.20 0.46 6.46
N ILE A 14 9.76 -0.69 5.97
CA ILE A 14 10.39 -1.42 4.85
C ILE A 14 10.48 -0.55 3.59
N MET A 15 9.50 0.33 3.37
CA MET A 15 9.45 1.18 2.16
C MET A 15 10.22 2.50 2.29
N LYS A 16 10.71 2.81 3.49
CA LYS A 16 11.54 4.00 3.76
C LYS A 16 12.85 3.90 2.97
N GLY A 17 13.13 4.88 2.12
CA GLY A 17 14.28 4.88 1.21
C GLY A 17 14.16 3.99 -0.04
N TRP A 18 13.07 3.22 -0.19
CA TRP A 18 12.76 2.48 -1.43
C TRP A 18 11.79 3.25 -2.34
N MET A 19 10.99 4.14 -1.74
CA MET A 19 10.09 5.03 -2.45
C MET A 19 10.78 6.36 -2.77
N LYS A 20 10.37 6.99 -3.87
CA LYS A 20 10.85 8.33 -4.23
C LYS A 20 10.38 9.39 -3.22
N HIS A 21 9.19 9.19 -2.67
CA HIS A 21 8.56 10.08 -1.70
C HIS A 21 8.11 9.28 -0.47
N GLU A 22 8.31 9.83 0.73
CA GLU A 22 7.98 9.17 1.99
C GLU A 22 6.47 9.10 2.26
N ASN A 23 5.66 9.91 1.55
CA ASN A 23 4.20 9.88 1.63
C ASN A 23 3.57 8.89 0.63
N GLU A 24 4.36 8.16 -0.15
CA GLU A 24 3.88 7.18 -1.13
C GLU A 24 4.12 5.74 -0.67
N MET A 25 3.22 4.84 -1.07
CA MET A 25 3.30 3.41 -0.76
C MET A 25 2.78 2.56 -1.93
N ILE A 26 3.36 1.38 -2.14
CA ILE A 26 2.82 0.35 -3.04
C ILE A 26 2.21 -0.77 -2.19
N CYS A 27 0.96 -1.14 -2.46
CA CYS A 27 0.27 -2.23 -1.75
C CYS A 27 -0.42 -3.19 -2.72
N CYS A 28 -0.76 -4.39 -2.25
CA CYS A 28 -1.35 -5.47 -3.04
C CYS A 28 -2.54 -6.11 -2.32
N CYS A 29 -3.55 -6.55 -3.06
CA CYS A 29 -4.60 -7.43 -2.53
C CYS A 29 -4.02 -8.77 -2.01
N SER A 30 -4.58 -9.31 -0.93
CA SER A 30 -4.18 -10.60 -0.35
C SER A 30 -4.70 -11.84 -1.10
N ASP A 31 -5.48 -11.67 -2.18
CA ASP A 31 -6.21 -12.75 -2.88
C ASP A 31 -5.30 -13.68 -3.73
N GLY A 32 -3.98 -13.47 -3.72
CA GLY A 32 -2.91 -14.42 -4.11
C GLY A 32 -2.85 -14.90 -5.57
N THR A 33 -3.95 -14.90 -6.30
CA THR A 33 -4.12 -15.52 -7.62
C THR A 33 -4.28 -14.48 -8.72
N ARG A 34 -4.71 -13.26 -8.37
CA ARG A 34 -4.76 -12.08 -9.25
C ARG A 34 -4.38 -10.85 -8.44
N PRO A 35 -3.08 -10.59 -8.25
CA PRO A 35 -2.63 -9.45 -7.46
C PRO A 35 -3.04 -8.16 -8.16
N VAL A 36 -3.90 -7.37 -7.50
CA VAL A 36 -4.13 -5.98 -7.87
C VAL A 36 -3.17 -5.15 -7.05
N ILE A 37 -2.33 -4.38 -7.75
CA ILE A 37 -1.34 -3.49 -7.16
C ILE A 37 -1.89 -2.07 -7.15
N PHE A 38 -1.73 -1.38 -6.02
CA PHE A 38 -2.09 0.03 -5.88
C PHE A 38 -0.86 0.84 -5.54
N LYS A 39 -0.82 2.09 -6.04
CA LYS A 39 0.03 3.14 -5.51
C LYS A 39 -0.85 4.08 -4.71
N VAL A 40 -0.58 4.18 -3.42
CA VAL A 40 -1.32 5.02 -2.48
C VAL A 40 -0.42 6.19 -2.09
N GLU A 41 -1.00 7.39 -2.07
CA GLU A 41 -0.33 8.61 -1.62
C GLU A 41 -1.10 9.17 -0.44
N ARG A 42 -0.39 9.49 0.64
CA ARG A 42 -0.96 10.21 1.79
C ARG A 42 -1.03 11.70 1.44
N ILE A 43 -2.23 12.24 1.56
CA ILE A 43 -2.51 13.68 1.48
C ILE A 43 -2.76 14.15 2.90
N ASP A 44 -1.99 15.12 3.35
CA ASP A 44 -2.18 15.75 4.65
C ASP A 44 -3.29 16.83 4.51
N GLU A 45 -4.26 16.84 5.44
CA GLU A 45 -5.25 17.92 5.55
C GLU A 45 -4.62 19.13 6.26
N GLU A 46 -5.05 20.35 5.90
CA GLU A 46 -4.63 21.61 6.55
C GLU A 46 -5.21 21.77 7.96
#